data_AF-A0A2S9GKY3-F1
#
_entry.id   AF-A0A2S9GKY3-F1
#
_cell.length_a   1.000
_cell.length_b   1.000
_cell.length_c   1.000
_cell.angle_alpha   90.00
_cell.angle_beta   90.00
_cell.angle_gamma   90.00
#
_symmetry.space_group_name_H-M   'P 1'
#
loop_
_entity.id
_entity.type
_entity.pdbx_description
1 polymer ?
#
loop_
_entity_poly.entity_id
_entity_poly.type
_entity_poly.pdbx_seq_one_letter_code
_entity_poly.pdbx_strand_id
1 'polypeptide(L)'
;TTDDHSAARVLVMITDPELEREPPKLMIMRLFGLTNAEADVALRVMRGDGLKPISEDMALSMATIKTHVQHIFDKTGTHRQA
;
A
#
# COMPACT_ATOMS: atom_id res chain seq x y z
N THR A 1 20.58 -37.25 -29.56
CA THR A 1 19.68 -37.03 -28.41
C THR A 1 20.39 -36.09 -27.48
N THR A 2 20.14 -34.79 -27.62
CA THR A 2 20.86 -33.75 -26.88
C THR A 2 19.99 -33.38 -25.68
N ASP A 3 20.47 -33.73 -24.50
CA ASP A 3 19.79 -33.57 -23.21
C ASP A 3 19.80 -32.09 -22.83
N ASP A 4 18.63 -31.47 -22.85
CA ASP A 4 18.40 -30.06 -22.53
C ASP A 4 18.14 -29.95 -21.02
N HIS A 5 19.21 -29.85 -20.23
CA HIS A 5 19.11 -29.58 -18.81
C HIS A 5 18.76 -28.09 -18.59
N SER A 6 17.46 -27.80 -18.61
CA SER A 6 16.89 -26.54 -18.16
C SER A 6 17.34 -26.25 -16.72
N ALA A 7 18.30 -25.32 -16.58
CA ALA A 7 18.92 -25.00 -15.30
C ALA A 7 17.89 -24.33 -14.36
N ALA A 8 17.44 -25.07 -13.34
CA ALA A 8 16.58 -24.54 -12.30
C ALA A 8 17.33 -23.44 -11.51
N ARG A 9 16.69 -22.28 -11.34
CA ARG A 9 17.19 -21.22 -10.46
C ARG A 9 16.28 -21.09 -9.25
N VAL A 10 16.88 -20.92 -8.08
CA VAL A 10 16.17 -20.72 -6.82
C VAL A 10 16.57 -19.37 -6.23
N LEU A 11 15.58 -18.63 -5.74
CA LEU A 11 15.78 -17.45 -4.90
C LEU A 11 15.49 -17.85 -3.46
N VAL A 12 16.51 -17.79 -2.60
CA VAL A 12 16.35 -17.98 -1.15
C VAL A 12 16.40 -16.61 -0.50
N MET A 13 15.30 -16.22 0.15
CA MET A 13 15.21 -14.97 0.89
C MET A 13 15.25 -15.29 2.38
N ILE A 14 16.36 -14.95 3.05
CA ILE A 14 16.49 -15.10 4.51
C ILE A 14 16.04 -13.79 5.13
N THR A 15 14.98 -13.83 5.92
CA THR A 15 14.48 -12.70 6.69
C THR A 15 14.60 -13.04 8.16
N ASP A 16 15.23 -12.16 8.92
CA ASP A 16 15.26 -12.25 10.38
C ASP A 16 13.83 -12.05 10.92
N PRO A 17 13.22 -13.07 11.58
CA PRO A 17 11.89 -12.95 12.14
C PRO A 17 11.84 -12.08 13.40
N GLU A 18 12.99 -11.83 14.05
CA GLU A 18 13.10 -11.00 15.27
C GLU A 18 13.25 -9.51 14.94
N LEU A 19 13.67 -9.17 13.73
CA LEU A 19 13.47 -7.82 13.16
C LEU A 19 11.97 -7.64 12.90
N GLU A 20 11.24 -7.16 13.91
CA GLU A 20 9.85 -6.74 13.76
C GLU A 20 9.76 -5.70 12.63
N ARG A 21 9.43 -6.17 11.42
CA ARG A 21 9.07 -5.28 10.33
C ARG A 21 7.79 -4.61 10.75
N GLU A 22 7.90 -3.34 11.12
CA GLU A 22 6.75 -2.51 11.39
C GLU A 22 5.73 -2.70 10.25
N PRO A 23 4.48 -3.09 10.55
CA PRO A 23 3.46 -3.27 9.53
C PRO A 23 3.39 -2.04 8.63
N PRO A 24 3.26 -2.20 7.29
CA PRO A 24 3.26 -1.07 6.36
C PRO A 24 2.30 0.06 6.76
N LYS A 25 1.16 -0.28 7.39
CA LYS A 25 0.20 0.67 7.94
C LYS A 25 0.81 1.58 9.02
N LEU A 26 1.44 1.00 10.03
CA LEU A 26 2.03 1.75 11.14
C LEU A 26 3.19 2.62 10.66
N MET A 27 3.98 2.08 9.72
CA MET A 27 5.08 2.81 9.10
C MET A 27 4.59 4.08 8.38
N ILE A 28 3.59 3.99 7.48
CA ILE A 28 3.09 5.18 6.76
C ILE A 28 2.35 6.16 7.67
N MET A 29 1.66 5.66 8.71
CA MET A 29 1.04 6.52 9.73
C MET A 29 2.10 7.38 10.42
N ARG A 30 3.21 6.76 10.85
CA ARG A 30 4.31 7.46 11.51
C ARG A 30 5.05 8.42 10.58
N LEU A 31 5.34 7.99 9.35
CA LEU A 31 6.12 8.79 8.39
C LEU A 31 5.39 10.05 7.90
N PHE A 32 4.07 9.96 7.70
CA PHE A 32 3.27 11.05 7.13
C PHE A 32 2.23 11.64 8.08
N GLY A 33 2.15 11.17 9.33
CA GLY A 33 1.13 11.61 10.28
C GLY A 33 -0.30 11.23 9.85
N LEU A 34 -0.46 10.08 9.19
CA LEU A 34 -1.78 9.61 8.76
C LEU A 34 -2.58 9.09 9.96
N THR A 35 -3.88 9.35 9.95
CA THR A 35 -4.85 8.65 10.79
C THR A 35 -5.00 7.20 10.34
N ASN A 36 -5.65 6.38 11.17
CA ASN A 36 -5.88 4.98 10.86
C ASN A 36 -6.66 4.79 9.54
N ALA A 37 -7.73 5.59 9.33
CA ALA A 37 -8.55 5.53 8.13
C ALA A 37 -7.81 6.02 6.88
N GLU A 38 -7.01 7.08 6.99
CA GLU A 38 -6.17 7.55 5.88
C GLU A 38 -5.11 6.51 5.49
N ALA A 39 -4.52 5.82 6.46
CA ALA A 39 -3.55 4.76 6.18
C ALA A 39 -4.20 3.55 5.48
N ASP A 40 -5.43 3.19 5.83
CA ASP A 40 -6.17 2.14 5.13
C ASP A 40 -6.46 2.50 3.67
N VAL A 41 -6.89 3.74 3.42
CA VAL A 41 -7.13 4.24 2.06
C VAL A 41 -5.80 4.30 1.28
N ALA A 42 -4.73 4.84 1.88
CA ALA A 42 -3.43 4.98 1.25
C ALA A 42 -2.84 3.62 0.83
N LEU A 43 -2.92 2.59 1.69
CA LEU A 43 -2.42 1.25 1.34
C LEU A 43 -3.15 0.62 0.16
N ARG A 44 -4.46 0.83 0.06
CA ARG A 44 -5.28 0.34 -1.06
C ARG A 44 -4.95 1.08 -2.35
N VAL A 45 -4.84 2.41 -2.29
CA VAL A 45 -4.40 3.22 -3.44
C VAL A 45 -3.00 2.82 -3.90
N MET A 46 -2.06 2.58 -2.99
CA MET A 46 -0.70 2.09 -3.31
C MET A 46 -0.69 0.72 -3.99
N ARG A 47 -1.70 -0.13 -3.72
CA ARG A 47 -1.88 -1.41 -4.41
C ARG A 47 -2.51 -1.27 -5.80
N GLY A 48 -2.94 -0.07 -6.17
CA GLY A 48 -3.61 0.22 -7.43
C GLY A 48 -5.12 0.08 -7.38
N ASP A 49 -5.72 -0.05 -6.19
CA ASP A 49 -7.17 -0.15 -6.06
C ASP A 49 -7.84 1.17 -6.48
N GLY A 50 -8.90 1.07 -7.28
CA GLY A 50 -9.71 2.22 -7.65
C GLY A 50 -10.53 2.75 -6.48
N LEU A 51 -10.86 4.05 -6.48
CA LEU A 51 -11.58 4.69 -5.38
C LEU A 51 -12.99 4.10 -5.12
N LYS A 52 -13.64 3.57 -6.17
CA LYS A 52 -14.97 2.95 -6.04
C LYS A 52 -14.93 1.63 -5.26
N PRO A 53 -14.09 0.64 -5.63
CA PRO A 53 -13.88 -0.55 -4.79
C PRO A 53 -13.52 -0.22 -3.34
N ILE A 54 -12.65 0.77 -3.11
CA ILE A 54 -12.28 1.20 -1.75
C ILE A 54 -13.51 1.71 -0.98
N SER A 55 -14.37 2.51 -1.64
CA SER A 55 -15.59 3.04 -1.02
C SER A 55 -16.57 1.93 -0.63
N GLU A 56 -16.73 0.92 -1.48
CA GLU A 56 -17.63 -0.21 -1.26
C GLU A 56 -17.14 -1.08 -0.10
N ASP A 57 -15.86 -1.45 -0.10
CA ASP A 57 -15.25 -2.28 0.95
C ASP A 57 -15.22 -1.60 2.31
N MET A 58 -15.06 -0.28 2.35
CA MET A 58 -15.05 0.49 3.59
C MET A 58 -16.45 0.94 4.01
N ALA A 59 -17.49 0.65 3.22
CA ALA A 59 -18.85 1.14 3.42
C ALA A 59 -18.93 2.68 3.58
N LEU A 60 -18.12 3.40 2.82
CA LEU A 60 -18.04 4.87 2.83
C LEU A 60 -18.54 5.45 1.50
N SER A 61 -19.00 6.70 1.54
CA SER A 61 -19.39 7.39 0.31
C SER A 61 -18.16 7.71 -0.55
N MET A 62 -18.37 7.81 -1.87
CA MET A 62 -17.34 8.31 -2.79
C MET A 62 -16.83 9.71 -2.42
N ALA A 63 -17.68 10.56 -1.85
CA ALA A 63 -17.28 11.88 -1.37
C ALA A 63 -16.30 11.77 -0.19
N THR A 64 -16.60 10.89 0.77
CA THR A 64 -15.75 10.63 1.94
C THR A 64 -14.39 10.06 1.52
N ILE A 65 -14.36 9.09 0.60
CA ILE A 65 -13.10 8.54 0.06
C ILE A 65 -12.27 9.63 -0.63
N LYS A 66 -12.90 10.49 -1.44
CA LYS A 66 -12.19 11.62 -2.05
C LYS A 66 -11.60 12.57 -1.02
N THR A 67 -12.31 12.86 0.07
CA THR A 67 -11.79 13.66 1.18
C THR A 67 -10.58 13.01 1.84
N HIS A 68 -10.63 11.69 2.10
CA HIS A 68 -9.45 10.98 2.62
C HIS A 68 -8.25 11.07 1.68
N VAL A 69 -8.44 10.85 0.37
CA VAL A 69 -7.38 10.96 -0.63
C VAL A 69 -6.78 12.36 -0.69
N GLN A 70 -7.62 13.40 -0.61
CA GLN A 70 -7.14 14.78 -0.56
C GLN A 70 -6.27 15.01 0.68
N HIS A 71 -6.73 14.62 1.87
CA HIS A 71 -5.95 14.77 3.10
C HIS A 71 -4.65 13.94 3.06
N ILE A 72 -4.67 12.74 2.47
CA ILE A 72 -3.45 11.95 2.27
C ILE A 72 -2.45 12.75 1.43
N PHE A 73 -2.85 13.30 0.28
CA PHE A 73 -1.96 14.07 -0.56
C PHE A 73 -1.39 15.31 0.13
N ASP A 74 -2.21 16.02 0.90
CA ASP A 74 -1.78 17.17 1.67
C ASP A 74 -0.73 16.75 2.74
N LYS A 75 -0.95 15.62 3.41
CA LYS A 75 -0.04 15.09 4.45
C LYS A 75 1.24 14.45 3.90
N THR A 76 1.19 13.86 2.71
CA THR A 76 2.37 13.29 2.05
C THR A 76 3.19 14.33 1.30
N GLY A 77 2.74 15.60 1.26
CA GLY A 77 3.39 16.66 0.49
C GLY A 77 3.27 16.47 -1.03
N THR A 78 2.33 15.64 -1.48
CA THR A 78 2.11 15.35 -2.90
C THR A 78 1.17 16.40 -3.47
N HIS A 79 1.73 17.52 -3.92
CA HIS A 79 0.94 18.55 -4.60
C HIS A 79 0.56 18.08 -6.02
N ARG A 80 -0.61 17.42 -6.12
CA ARG A 80 -1.30 16.96 -7.35
C ARG A 80 -0.56 15.89 -8.17
N GLN A 81 -1.15 14.71 -8.26
CA GLN A 81 -0.94 13.82 -9.40
C GLN A 81 -1.54 14.50 -10.64
N ALA A 82 -0.68 14.88 -11.59
CA ALA A 82 -1.07 15.25 -12.95
C ALA A 82 -1.39 13.99 -13.77
#